data_AF-A5Z1P9-F1
#
_entry.id   AF-A5Z1P9-F1
#
_cell.length_a   1.000
_cell.length_b   1.000
_cell.length_c   1.000
_cell.angle_alpha   90.00
_cell.angle_beta   90.00
_cell.angle_gamma   90.00
#
_symmetry.space_group_name_H-M   'P 1'
#
loop_
_entity.id
_entity.type
_entity.pdbx_description
1 polymer ?
#
loop_
_entity_poly.entity_id
_entity_poly.type
_entity_poly.pdbx_seq_one_letter_code
_entity_poly.pdbx_strand_id
1 'polypeptide(L)'
;FGWRVLELKEQGVSEEEAMAVADMEYRTEKKAKKLAHVRLKQIARLQGKQLPPNPYPSAIKEIQGEERQFVRDRFFSPKVYELVQRMKEEKAMEAQDRMGGRVGR
;
A
#
# COMPACT_ATOMS: atom_id res chain seq x y z
N PHE A 1 5.66 -12.59 15.16
CA PHE A 1 4.36 -12.25 15.76
C PHE A 1 3.56 -13.51 16.09
N GLY A 2 2.94 -14.21 15.13
CA GLY A 2 2.07 -15.37 15.44
C GLY A 2 2.73 -16.46 16.29
N TRP A 3 3.94 -16.90 15.91
CA TRP A 3 4.74 -17.83 16.72
C TRP A 3 5.00 -17.34 18.15
N ARG A 4 5.25 -16.04 18.31
CA ARG A 4 5.52 -15.44 19.62
C ARG A 4 4.30 -15.41 20.52
N VAL A 5 3.11 -15.21 19.95
CA VAL A 5 1.84 -15.31 20.68
C VAL A 5 1.63 -16.74 21.17
N LEU A 6 1.93 -17.75 20.33
CA LEU A 6 1.82 -19.16 20.71
C LEU A 6 2.78 -19.51 21.86
N GLU A 7 4.05 -19.12 21.76
CA GLU A 7 5.03 -19.31 22.84
C GLU A 7 4.58 -18.70 24.18
N LEU A 8 4.03 -17.49 24.16
CA LEU A 8 3.55 -16.81 25.36
C LEU A 8 2.30 -17.50 25.94
N LYS A 9 1.39 -17.97 25.09
CA LYS A 9 0.23 -18.75 25.51
C LYS A 9 0.64 -20.11 26.10
N GLU A 10 1.66 -20.77 25.54
CA GLU A 10 2.24 -22.00 26.10
C GLU A 10 2.85 -21.78 27.49
N GLN A 11 3.32 -20.56 27.78
CA GLN A 11 3.81 -20.14 29.09
C GLN A 11 2.70 -19.74 30.07
N GLY A 12 1.42 -19.83 29.65
CA GLY A 12 0.26 -19.53 30.49
C GLY A 12 -0.15 -18.05 30.50
N VAL A 13 0.40 -17.22 29.62
CA VAL A 13 -0.02 -15.81 29.48
C VAL A 13 -1.41 -15.74 28.85
N SER A 14 -2.23 -14.79 29.31
CA SER A 14 -3.55 -14.55 28.72
C SER A 14 -3.41 -14.16 27.24
N GLU A 15 -4.41 -14.48 26.42
CA GLU A 15 -4.33 -14.22 24.99
C GLU A 15 -4.17 -12.72 24.65
N GLU A 16 -4.87 -11.85 25.38
CA GLU A 16 -4.80 -10.41 25.20
C GLU A 16 -3.40 -9.87 25.52
N GLU A 17 -2.81 -10.30 26.63
CA GLU A 17 -1.45 -9.92 27.02
C GLU A 17 -0.41 -10.50 26.06
N ALA A 18 -0.56 -11.75 25.64
CA ALA A 18 0.32 -12.41 24.68
C ALA A 18 0.32 -11.67 23.33
N MET A 19 -0.85 -11.27 22.84
CA MET A 19 -0.97 -10.44 21.63
C MET A 19 -0.31 -9.07 21.80
N ALA A 20 -0.54 -8.39 22.93
CA ALA A 20 0.02 -7.07 23.19
C ALA A 20 1.56 -7.09 23.26
N VAL A 21 2.14 -8.04 23.99
CA VAL A 21 3.59 -8.21 24.12
C VAL A 21 4.20 -8.55 22.76
N ALA A 22 3.64 -9.53 22.05
CA ALA A 22 4.14 -9.92 20.74
C ALA A 22 4.06 -8.79 19.70
N ASP A 23 3.05 -7.92 19.75
CA ASP A 23 2.90 -6.79 18.83
C ASP A 23 3.94 -5.71 19.13
N MET A 24 4.15 -5.41 20.42
CA MET A 24 5.22 -4.52 20.85
C MET A 24 6.59 -5.01 20.40
N GLU A 25 6.93 -6.27 20.63
CA GLU A 25 8.19 -6.90 20.18
C GLU A 25 8.31 -6.88 18.65
N TYR A 26 7.24 -7.19 17.92
CA TYR A 26 7.25 -7.15 16.47
C TYR A 26 7.48 -5.74 15.92
N ARG A 27 6.84 -4.72 16.52
CA ARG A 27 6.99 -3.32 16.10
C ARG A 27 8.40 -2.81 16.36
N THR A 28 9.02 -3.16 17.48
CA THR A 28 10.40 -2.75 17.80
C THR A 28 11.39 -3.40 16.85
N GLU A 29 11.28 -4.72 16.64
CA GLU A 29 12.12 -5.46 15.69
C GLU A 29 11.97 -4.92 14.26
N LYS A 30 10.74 -4.67 13.82
CA LYS A 30 10.44 -4.10 12.50
C LYS A 30 11.06 -2.72 12.31
N LYS A 31 11.03 -1.86 13.34
CA LYS A 31 11.67 -0.54 13.29
C LYS A 31 13.19 -0.67 13.17
N ALA A 32 13.81 -1.50 14.00
CA ALA A 32 15.27 -1.72 13.98
C ALA A 32 15.75 -2.26 12.62
N LYS A 33 15.09 -3.30 12.10
CA LYS A 33 15.42 -3.88 10.77
C LYS A 33 15.20 -2.90 9.62
N LYS A 34 14.18 -2.03 9.69
CA LYS A 34 14.01 -0.96 8.69
C LYS A 34 15.18 0.02 8.70
N LEU A 35 15.65 0.45 9.87
CA LEU A 35 16.81 1.33 9.99
C LEU A 35 18.08 0.65 9.45
N ALA A 36 18.30 -0.61 9.83
CA ALA A 36 19.41 -1.42 9.30
C ALA A 36 19.35 -1.53 7.77
N HIS A 37 18.18 -1.80 7.20
CA HIS A 37 17.99 -1.88 5.75
C HIS A 37 18.26 -0.54 5.05
N VAL A 38 17.83 0.59 5.63
CA VAL A 38 18.18 1.93 5.11
C VAL A 38 19.69 2.15 5.11
N ARG A 39 20.39 1.74 6.17
CA ARG A 39 21.84 1.86 6.25
C ARG A 39 22.55 0.97 5.21
N LEU A 40 22.12 -0.28 5.06
CA LEU A 40 22.65 -1.19 4.05
C LEU A 40 22.41 -0.65 2.62
N LYS A 41 21.25 -0.05 2.37
CA LYS A 41 20.93 0.62 1.10
C LYS A 41 21.87 1.78 0.80
N GLN A 42 22.23 2.59 1.80
CA GLN A 42 23.22 3.66 1.63
C GLN A 42 24.59 3.09 1.26
N ILE A 43 25.04 2.06 1.97
CA ILE A 43 26.33 1.41 1.71
C ILE A 43 26.34 0.77 0.31
N ALA A 44 25.29 0.05 -0.08
CA ALA A 44 25.18 -0.58 -1.40
C ALA A 44 25.27 0.45 -2.54
N ARG A 45 24.61 1.61 -2.38
CA ARG A 45 24.71 2.72 -3.34
C ARG A 45 26.13 3.26 -3.45
N LEU A 46 26.81 3.49 -2.33
CA LEU A 46 28.20 3.98 -2.31
C LEU A 46 29.17 2.97 -2.92
N GLN A 47 28.91 1.66 -2.75
CA GLN A 47 29.73 0.59 -3.30
C GLN A 47 29.37 0.20 -4.74
N GLY A 48 28.31 0.79 -5.33
CA GLY A 48 27.80 0.39 -6.65
C GLY A 48 27.23 -1.04 -6.70
N LYS A 49 26.90 -1.63 -5.55
CA LYS A 49 26.36 -3.01 -5.45
C LYS A 49 24.84 -3.02 -5.54
N GLN A 50 24.29 -4.18 -5.88
CA GLN A 50 22.85 -4.40 -5.88
C GLN A 50 22.25 -4.13 -4.49
N LEU A 51 21.05 -3.56 -4.50
CA LEU A 51 20.31 -3.25 -3.28
C LEU A 51 19.89 -4.54 -2.57
N PRO A 52 20.10 -4.67 -1.25
CA PRO A 52 19.56 -5.80 -0.51
C PRO A 52 18.02 -5.78 -0.57
N PRO A 53 17.36 -6.96 -0.52
CA PRO A 53 15.91 -7.04 -0.48
C PRO A 53 15.35 -6.41 0.81
N ASN A 54 14.11 -5.92 0.74
CA ASN A 54 13.44 -5.31 1.89
C ASN A 54 13.04 -6.39 2.90
N PRO A 55 13.48 -6.32 4.18
CA PRO A 55 13.22 -7.35 5.19
C PRO A 55 11.74 -7.49 5.58
N TYR A 56 10.92 -6.47 5.32
CA TYR A 56 9.46 -6.55 5.49
C TYR A 56 8.79 -6.00 4.22
N PRO A 57 8.57 -6.85 3.21
CA PRO A 57 7.85 -6.45 2.02
C PRO A 57 6.44 -5.98 2.40
N SER A 58 5.95 -5.01 1.65
CA SER A 58 4.59 -4.50 1.82
C SER A 58 3.83 -4.92 0.57
N ALA A 59 2.75 -5.68 0.75
CA ALA A 59 1.88 -6.09 -0.35
C ALA A 59 1.45 -4.89 -1.21
N ILE A 60 1.15 -3.74 -0.59
CA ILE A 60 0.84 -2.49 -1.28
C ILE A 60 1.99 -2.05 -2.20
N LYS A 61 3.24 -2.17 -1.76
CA LYS A 61 4.41 -1.79 -2.58
C LYS A 61 4.68 -2.75 -3.72
N GLU A 62 4.31 -4.02 -3.58
CA GLU A 62 4.38 -5.02 -4.65
C GLU A 62 3.35 -4.68 -5.73
N ILE A 63 2.10 -4.46 -5.34
CA ILE A 63 1.02 -4.01 -6.24
C ILE A 63 1.40 -2.70 -6.94
N GLN A 64 1.92 -1.71 -6.20
CA GLN A 64 2.43 -0.46 -6.80
C GLN A 64 3.64 -0.66 -7.72
N GLY A 65 4.42 -1.73 -7.52
CA GLY A 65 5.50 -2.12 -8.41
C GLY A 65 4.96 -2.63 -9.74
N GLU A 66 4.00 -3.54 -9.68
CA GLU A 66 3.31 -4.11 -10.84
C GLU A 66 2.54 -3.05 -11.63
N GLU A 67 1.83 -2.15 -10.92
CA GLU A 67 1.06 -1.08 -11.55
C GLU A 67 1.92 0.00 -12.21
N ARG A 68 3.19 0.12 -11.82
CA ARG A 68 4.06 1.24 -12.22
C ARG A 68 4.25 1.32 -13.73
N GLN A 69 4.26 0.18 -14.41
CA GLN A 69 4.35 0.12 -15.87
C GLN A 69 3.15 0.75 -16.57
N PHE A 70 1.97 0.72 -15.94
CA PHE A 70 0.73 1.26 -16.49
C PHE A 70 0.45 2.69 -16.03
N VAL A 71 1.22 3.24 -15.09
CA VAL A 71 1.01 4.61 -14.61
C VAL A 71 1.16 5.62 -15.75
N ARG A 72 2.22 5.49 -16.57
CA ARG A 72 2.43 6.42 -17.70
C ARG A 72 1.25 6.39 -18.67
N ASP A 73 0.80 5.20 -19.06
CA ASP A 73 -0.26 5.06 -20.05
C ASP A 73 -1.61 5.59 -19.55
N ARG A 74 -1.89 5.48 -18.24
CA ARG A 74 -3.10 6.07 -17.64
C ARG A 74 -3.21 7.59 -17.81
N PHE A 75 -2.08 8.30 -17.78
CA PHE A 75 -2.07 9.76 -17.85
C PHE A 75 -1.76 10.30 -19.25
N PHE A 76 -1.00 9.55 -20.05
CA PHE A 76 -0.46 10.04 -21.32
C PHE A 76 -0.99 9.30 -22.56
N SER A 77 -1.80 8.26 -22.41
CA SER A 77 -2.45 7.60 -23.55
C SER A 77 -3.61 8.46 -24.08
N PRO A 78 -3.60 8.85 -25.37
CA PRO A 78 -4.70 9.62 -25.97
C PRO A 78 -6.05 8.90 -25.84
N LYS A 79 -6.06 7.58 -25.96
CA LYS A 79 -7.27 6.75 -25.83
C LYS A 79 -7.89 6.81 -24.42
N VAL A 80 -7.04 6.84 -23.38
CA VAL A 80 -7.50 6.96 -21.99
C VAL A 80 -8.05 8.35 -21.74
N TYR A 81 -7.41 9.39 -22.30
CA TYR A 81 -7.89 10.76 -22.21
C TYR A 81 -9.27 10.92 -22.85
N GLU A 82 -9.47 10.39 -24.07
CA GLU A 82 -10.76 10.39 -24.76
C GLU A 82 -11.85 9.67 -23.95
N LEU A 83 -11.52 8.54 -23.33
CA LEU A 83 -12.45 7.79 -22.48
C LEU A 83 -12.88 8.63 -21.26
N VAL A 84 -11.93 9.27 -20.58
CA VAL A 84 -12.22 10.15 -19.43
C VAL A 84 -13.07 11.35 -19.84
N GLN A 85 -12.84 11.90 -21.04
CA GLN A 85 -13.64 13.00 -21.58
C GLN A 85 -15.11 12.57 -21.77
N ARG A 86 -15.33 11.41 -22.41
CA ARG A 86 -16.68 10.85 -22.59
C ARG A 86 -17.39 10.57 -21.25
N MET A 87 -16.67 10.00 -20.27
CA MET A 87 -17.25 9.77 -18.94
C MET A 87 -17.68 11.08 -18.25
N LYS A 88 -16.95 12.19 -18.46
CA LYS A 88 -17.34 13.50 -17.92
C LYS A 88 -18.59 14.03 -18.61
N GLU A 89 -18.69 13.87 -19.93
CA GLU A 89 -19.85 14.27 -20.73
C GLU A 89 -21.11 13.49 -20.34
N GLU A 90 -21.02 12.16 -20.23
CA GLU A 90 -22.11 11.28 -19.76
C GLU A 90 -22.59 11.68 -18.37
N LYS A 91 -21.66 11.92 -17.43
CA LYS A 91 -21.99 12.34 -16.07
C LYS A 91 -22.62 13.72 -16.01
N ALA A 92 -22.25 14.62 -16.92
CA ALA A 92 -22.85 15.95 -17.04
C ALA A 92 -24.28 15.87 -17.61
N MET A 93 -24.52 15.02 -18.61
CA MET A 93 -25.87 14.77 -19.14
C MET A 93 -26.78 14.13 -18.08
N GLU A 94 -26.30 13.11 -17.35
CA GLU A 94 -27.08 12.48 -16.27
C GLU A 94 -27.42 13.48 -15.15
N ALA A 95 -26.51 14.41 -14.83
CA ALA A 95 -26.76 15.47 -13.87
C ALA A 95 -27.79 16.50 -14.37
N GLN A 96 -27.79 16.83 -15.66
CA GLN A 96 -28.80 17.70 -16.28
C GLN A 96 -30.18 17.04 -16.31
N ASP A 97 -30.28 15.76 -16.66
CA ASP A 97 -31.55 15.01 -16.62
C ASP A 97 -32.12 14.92 -15.21
N ARG A 98 -31.27 14.74 -14.19
CA ARG A 98 -31.71 14.78 -12.77
C ARG A 98 -32.17 16.16 -12.31
N MET A 99 -31.62 17.25 -12.85
CA MET A 99 -32.07 18.61 -12.54
C MET A 99 -33.33 19.02 -13.33
N GLY A 100 -33.49 18.55 -14.57
CA GLY A 100 -34.66 18.83 -15.42
C GLY A 100 -35.97 18.21 -14.90
N GLY A 101 -35.90 17.10 -14.16
CA GLY A 101 -37.07 16.45 -13.57
C GLY A 101 -37.67 17.15 -12.33
N ARG A 102 -37.08 18.25 -11.84
CA ARG A 102 -37.54 18.96 -10.62
C ARG A 102 -38.32 20.26 -10.88
N VAL A 103 -38.43 20.70 -12.14
CA VAL A 103 -39.11 21.97 -12.53
C VAL A 103 -40.42 21.73 -13.30
N GLY A 104 -40.98 20.52 -13.20
CA GLY A 104 -42.25 20.16 -13.83
C GLY A 104 -43.16 19.39 -12.87
N ARG A 105 -43.73 20.07 -11.87
CA ARG A 105 -44.93 19.61 -11.17
C ARG A 105 -45.75 20.80 -10.70
#